data_AF-A0A2G5VUM7-F1
#
_entry.id   AF-A0A2G5VUM7-F1
#
_cell.length_a   1.000
_cell.length_b   1.000
_cell.length_c   1.000
_cell.angle_alpha   90.00
_cell.angle_beta   90.00
_cell.angle_gamma   90.00
#
_symmetry.space_group_name_H-M   'P 1'
#
loop_
_entity.id
_entity.type
_entity.pdbx_description
1 polymer ?
#
loop_
_entity_poly.entity_id
_entity_poly.type
_entity_poly.pdbx_seq_one_letter_code
_entity_poly.pdbx_strand_id
1 'polypeptide(L)'
;MLSILLFICLAAISHAGIYSRNSSFIDAELNKISTDCFSNKDYEHLFDDLLKRNVARTAGANLPQACMNEIGLEELRRALKFAPPRPWKPYNSTKPNKEELAAASSIEAYYDLIEPISLLLTLDNDFYFKKNVDTGVVYLDKRLPSIRNIFRFRFEEMLQEKKGVIDRKLVDSMKKELIEIYRKVNDAIDDMKWSYKCWD
;
A
#
# COMPACT_ATOMS: atom_id res chain seq x y z
N MET A 1 33.15 -16.65 -26.79
CA MET A 1 31.92 -17.32 -26.27
C MET A 1 31.97 -17.56 -24.76
N LEU A 2 33.07 -18.05 -24.16
CA LEU A 2 33.16 -18.28 -22.71
C LEU A 2 32.91 -17.04 -21.83
N SER A 3 33.44 -15.86 -22.20
CA SER A 3 33.23 -14.64 -21.40
C SER A 3 31.76 -14.19 -21.33
N ILE A 4 30.98 -14.34 -22.40
CA ILE A 4 29.59 -13.90 -22.45
C ILE A 4 28.72 -14.78 -21.54
N LEU A 5 28.97 -16.10 -21.55
CA LEU A 5 28.28 -17.05 -20.65
C LEU A 5 28.58 -16.77 -19.17
N LEU A 6 29.82 -16.40 -18.84
CA LEU A 6 30.22 -16.03 -17.48
C LEU A 6 29.53 -14.76 -16.99
N PHE A 7 29.40 -13.73 -17.84
CA PHE A 7 28.66 -12.50 -17.52
C PHE A 7 27.16 -12.75 -17.32
N ILE A 8 26.54 -13.61 -18.13
CA ILE A 8 25.12 -13.95 -18.00
C ILE A 8 24.86 -14.71 -16.68
N CYS A 9 25.73 -15.66 -16.31
CA CYS A 9 25.61 -16.38 -15.04
C CYS A 9 25.76 -15.45 -13.83
N LEU A 10 26.73 -14.52 -13.85
CA LEU A 10 26.90 -13.54 -12.77
C LEU A 10 25.70 -12.58 -12.63
N ALA A 11 25.12 -12.15 -13.74
CA ALA A 11 23.92 -11.32 -13.75
C ALA A 11 22.67 -12.06 -13.22
N ALA A 12 22.54 -13.35 -13.52
CA ALA A 12 21.44 -14.19 -13.03
C ALA A 12 21.57 -14.49 -11.52
N ILE A 13 22.77 -14.80 -11.03
CA ILE A 13 23.03 -15.06 -9.61
C ILE A 13 22.79 -13.79 -8.77
N SER A 14 23.20 -12.62 -9.27
CA SER A 14 22.94 -11.34 -8.59
C SER A 14 21.46 -10.98 -8.55
N HIS A 15 20.70 -11.17 -9.65
CA HIS A 15 19.25 -10.98 -9.64
C HIS A 15 18.52 -11.92 -8.67
N ALA A 16 18.88 -13.21 -8.65
CA ALA A 16 18.28 -14.18 -7.74
C ALA A 16 18.58 -13.85 -6.26
N GLY A 17 19.81 -13.41 -5.96
CA GLY A 17 20.20 -13.00 -4.60
C GLY A 17 19.48 -11.74 -4.10
N ILE A 18 19.22 -10.78 -5.00
CA ILE A 18 18.43 -9.57 -4.68
C ILE A 18 16.96 -9.96 -4.44
N TYR A 19 16.35 -10.71 -5.36
CA TYR A 19 14.96 -11.16 -5.23
C TYR A 19 14.70 -11.94 -3.93
N SER A 20 15.60 -12.87 -3.58
CA SER A 20 15.49 -13.66 -2.34
C SER A 20 15.57 -12.79 -1.09
N ARG A 21 16.46 -11.78 -1.06
CA ARG A 21 16.59 -10.86 0.07
C ARG A 21 15.35 -9.99 0.22
N ASN A 22 14.77 -9.55 -0.88
CA ASN A 22 13.64 -8.63 -0.88
C ASN A 22 12.35 -9.32 -0.45
N SER A 23 12.14 -10.58 -0.89
CA SER A 23 11.09 -11.44 -0.32
C SER A 23 11.26 -11.58 1.20
N SER A 24 12.48 -11.89 1.67
CA SER A 24 12.72 -12.12 3.09
C SER A 24 12.42 -10.91 3.99
N PHE A 25 12.66 -9.68 3.49
CA PHE A 25 12.33 -8.46 4.23
C PHE A 25 10.82 -8.28 4.33
N ILE A 26 10.11 -8.38 3.20
CA ILE A 26 8.64 -8.21 3.17
C ILE A 26 7.96 -9.27 4.03
N ASP A 27 8.40 -10.53 3.94
CA ASP A 27 7.84 -11.63 4.75
C ASP A 27 8.07 -11.39 6.25
N ALA A 28 9.23 -10.84 6.64
CA ALA A 28 9.51 -10.48 8.03
C ALA A 28 8.61 -9.34 8.53
N GLU A 29 8.39 -8.29 7.72
CA GLU A 29 7.48 -7.20 8.08
C GLU A 29 6.02 -7.65 8.13
N LEU A 30 5.58 -8.51 7.20
CA LEU A 30 4.23 -9.11 7.22
C LEU A 30 4.01 -9.95 8.48
N ASN A 31 5.00 -10.75 8.88
CA ASN A 31 4.91 -11.54 10.10
C ASN A 31 4.82 -10.68 11.37
N LYS A 32 5.49 -9.52 11.40
CA LYS A 32 5.34 -8.56 12.51
C LYS A 32 3.90 -8.06 12.62
N ILE A 33 3.20 -7.87 11.49
CA ILE A 33 1.80 -7.45 11.49
C ILE A 33 0.92 -8.63 11.95
N SER A 34 1.00 -9.77 11.28
CA SER A 34 0.07 -10.90 11.48
C SER A 34 0.14 -11.55 12.87
N THR A 35 1.30 -11.50 13.52
CA THR A 35 1.50 -12.09 14.85
C THR A 35 1.26 -11.12 16.01
N ASP A 36 1.06 -9.84 15.70
CA ASP A 36 0.70 -8.82 16.67
C ASP A 36 -0.79 -8.93 17.04
N CYS A 37 -1.23 -8.01 17.87
CA CYS A 37 -2.55 -7.98 18.43
C CYS A 37 -3.24 -6.63 18.25
N PHE A 38 -4.43 -6.65 17.64
CA PHE A 38 -5.26 -5.47 17.46
C PHE A 38 -6.48 -5.55 18.37
N SER A 39 -6.33 -4.98 19.56
CA SER A 39 -7.30 -5.05 20.65
C SER A 39 -8.46 -4.09 20.46
N ASN A 40 -9.48 -4.18 21.33
CA ASN A 40 -10.56 -3.20 21.38
C ASN A 40 -10.04 -1.77 21.60
N LYS A 41 -8.99 -1.59 22.42
CA LYS A 41 -8.40 -0.27 22.69
C LYS A 41 -7.76 0.34 21.44
N ASP A 42 -7.16 -0.49 20.58
CA ASP A 42 -6.63 0.00 19.31
C ASP A 42 -7.74 0.58 18.43
N TYR A 43 -8.91 -0.06 18.39
CA TYR A 43 -10.09 0.50 17.71
C TYR A 43 -10.61 1.77 18.38
N GLU A 44 -10.61 1.86 19.71
CA GLU A 44 -11.00 3.08 20.43
C GLU A 44 -10.11 4.26 20.00
N HIS A 45 -8.79 4.05 19.97
CA HIS A 45 -7.83 5.07 19.54
C HIS A 45 -7.96 5.48 18.07
N LEU A 46 -8.38 4.57 17.18
CA LEU A 46 -8.70 4.92 15.79
C LEU A 46 -9.86 5.93 15.67
N PHE A 47 -10.71 6.02 16.69
CA PHE A 47 -11.82 6.98 16.77
C PHE A 47 -11.60 8.07 17.83
N ASP A 48 -10.35 8.34 18.22
CA ASP A 48 -10.03 9.34 19.26
C ASP A 48 -10.81 9.11 20.57
N ASP A 49 -10.96 7.83 20.93
CA ASP A 49 -11.69 7.35 22.11
C ASP A 49 -13.18 7.78 22.20
N LEU A 50 -13.78 8.22 21.07
CA LEU A 50 -15.21 8.57 20.97
C LEU A 50 -16.14 7.36 21.02
N LEU A 51 -15.66 6.23 20.51
CA LEU A 51 -16.39 4.96 20.50
C LEU A 51 -15.73 4.00 21.48
N LYS A 52 -16.52 3.08 22.06
CA LYS A 52 -16.05 2.17 23.11
C LYS A 52 -16.25 0.69 22.74
N ARG A 53 -15.23 -0.12 23.04
CA ARG A 53 -15.21 -1.59 22.93
C ARG A 53 -15.78 -2.08 21.60
N ASN A 54 -16.84 -2.90 21.68
CA ASN A 54 -17.44 -3.55 20.52
C ASN A 54 -17.99 -2.53 19.51
N VAL A 55 -18.44 -1.36 19.94
CA VAL A 55 -18.93 -0.32 19.02
C VAL A 55 -17.77 0.23 18.18
N ALA A 56 -16.64 0.52 18.82
CA ALA A 56 -15.42 0.96 18.12
C ALA A 56 -14.92 -0.13 17.17
N ARG A 57 -14.90 -1.40 17.62
CA ARG A 57 -14.50 -2.54 16.80
C ARG A 57 -15.41 -2.76 15.58
N THR A 58 -16.72 -2.69 15.76
CA THR A 58 -17.68 -2.84 14.65
C THR A 58 -17.59 -1.68 13.67
N ALA A 59 -17.56 -0.43 14.16
CA ALA A 59 -17.43 0.74 13.30
C ALA A 59 -16.08 0.75 12.56
N GLY A 60 -15.00 0.38 13.25
CA GLY A 60 -13.63 0.40 12.73
C GLY A 60 -13.20 -0.85 11.99
N ALA A 61 -14.09 -1.81 11.74
CA ALA A 61 -13.72 -3.13 11.24
C ALA A 61 -12.87 -3.09 9.96
N ASN A 62 -13.10 -2.11 9.08
CA ASN A 62 -12.36 -1.91 7.83
C ASN A 62 -11.45 -0.67 7.85
N LEU A 63 -11.35 0.02 8.98
CA LEU A 63 -10.55 1.24 9.08
C LEU A 63 -9.04 0.95 8.96
N PRO A 64 -8.48 -0.14 9.55
CA PRO A 64 -7.10 -0.52 9.29
C PRO A 64 -6.80 -0.74 7.80
N GLN A 65 -7.72 -1.38 7.07
CA GLN A 65 -7.63 -1.56 5.63
C GLN A 65 -7.67 -0.23 4.86
N ALA A 66 -8.58 0.67 5.23
CA ALA A 66 -8.65 1.99 4.60
C ALA A 66 -7.35 2.77 4.80
N CYS A 67 -6.79 2.77 6.01
CA CYS A 67 -5.52 3.40 6.33
C CYS A 67 -4.36 2.77 5.55
N MET A 68 -4.32 1.44 5.45
CA MET A 68 -3.31 0.72 4.65
C MET A 68 -3.37 1.09 3.17
N ASN A 69 -4.58 1.22 2.60
CA ASN A 69 -4.75 1.66 1.23
C ASN A 69 -4.22 3.09 1.02
N GLU A 70 -4.55 4.01 1.92
CA GLU A 70 -4.07 5.40 1.87
C GLU A 70 -2.53 5.46 1.97
N ILE A 71 -1.93 4.74 2.93
CA ILE A 71 -0.47 4.62 3.08
C ILE A 71 0.16 4.12 1.76
N GLY A 72 -0.37 3.06 1.15
CA GLY A 72 0.19 2.54 -0.10
C GLY A 72 0.12 3.55 -1.26
N LEU A 73 -0.95 4.34 -1.35
CA LEU A 73 -1.06 5.42 -2.36
C LEU A 73 -0.05 6.55 -2.10
N GLU A 74 0.09 6.98 -0.83
CA GLU A 74 1.08 7.98 -0.44
C GLU A 74 2.51 7.54 -0.79
N GLU A 75 2.85 6.29 -0.47
CA GLU A 75 4.17 5.72 -0.70
C GLU A 75 4.46 5.59 -2.20
N LEU A 76 3.47 5.17 -3.00
CA LEU A 76 3.59 5.09 -4.46
C LEU A 76 3.79 6.47 -5.09
N ARG A 77 2.94 7.45 -4.75
CA ARG A 77 3.08 8.83 -5.25
C ARG A 77 4.41 9.43 -4.84
N ARG A 78 4.87 9.21 -3.61
CA ARG A 78 6.17 9.71 -3.15
C ARG A 78 7.33 9.08 -3.92
N ALA A 79 7.31 7.77 -4.14
CA ALA A 79 8.34 7.09 -4.94
C ALA A 79 8.40 7.65 -6.37
N LEU A 80 7.24 7.90 -6.97
CA LEU A 80 7.11 8.51 -8.30
C LEU A 80 7.38 10.02 -8.33
N LYS A 81 7.65 10.65 -7.17
CA LYS A 81 7.85 12.11 -7.02
C LYS A 81 6.65 12.94 -7.51
N PHE A 82 5.45 12.40 -7.34
CA PHE A 82 4.20 13.08 -7.67
C PHE A 82 3.68 13.87 -6.46
N ALA A 83 2.72 14.75 -6.71
CA ALA A 83 1.97 15.39 -5.65
C ALA A 83 1.30 14.34 -4.75
N PRO A 84 1.09 14.64 -3.45
CA PRO A 84 0.40 13.75 -2.52
C PRO A 84 -1.02 13.36 -2.99
N PRO A 85 -1.63 12.33 -2.37
CA PRO A 85 -3.00 11.96 -2.65
C PRO A 85 -3.97 13.14 -2.66
N ARG A 86 -4.75 13.23 -3.74
CA ARG A 86 -5.76 14.27 -3.90
C ARG A 86 -6.96 14.02 -2.98
N PRO A 87 -7.78 15.06 -2.70
CA PRO A 87 -9.03 14.87 -1.98
C PRO A 87 -9.86 13.74 -2.60
N TRP A 88 -10.53 12.98 -1.74
CA TRP A 88 -11.41 11.89 -2.18
C TRP A 88 -12.48 12.42 -3.13
N LYS A 89 -12.78 11.61 -4.15
CA LYS A 89 -13.78 11.89 -5.17
C LYS A 89 -14.93 10.90 -5.04
N PRO A 90 -16.09 11.18 -5.67
CA PRO A 90 -17.10 10.14 -5.87
C PRO A 90 -16.47 8.94 -6.57
N TYR A 91 -16.94 7.75 -6.24
CA TYR A 91 -16.47 6.52 -6.83
C TYR A 91 -16.73 6.55 -8.34
N ASN A 92 -15.67 6.29 -9.11
CA ASN A 92 -15.76 6.18 -10.56
C ASN A 92 -14.96 4.97 -11.02
N SER A 93 -15.65 3.93 -11.48
CA SER A 93 -15.04 2.71 -12.01
C SER A 93 -14.78 2.77 -13.52
N THR A 94 -15.05 3.92 -14.15
CA THR A 94 -14.85 4.12 -15.59
C THR A 94 -13.36 4.07 -15.89
N LYS A 95 -12.97 3.13 -16.76
CA LYS A 95 -11.58 3.00 -17.20
C LYS A 95 -11.30 4.05 -18.27
N PRO A 96 -10.17 4.77 -18.19
CA PRO A 96 -9.79 5.71 -19.25
C PRO A 96 -9.58 4.96 -20.57
N ASN A 97 -10.01 5.57 -21.67
CA ASN A 97 -9.80 5.03 -23.01
C ASN A 97 -8.38 5.32 -23.52
N LYS A 98 -8.03 4.77 -24.69
CA LYS A 98 -6.66 4.88 -25.24
C LYS A 98 -6.32 6.33 -25.61
N GLU A 99 -7.30 7.07 -26.10
CA GLU A 99 -7.16 8.47 -26.50
C GLU A 99 -6.88 9.36 -25.30
N GLU A 100 -7.61 9.18 -24.19
CA GLU A 100 -7.39 9.87 -22.91
C GLU A 100 -6.00 9.58 -22.35
N LEU A 101 -5.58 8.32 -22.35
CA LEU A 101 -4.25 7.92 -21.90
C LEU A 101 -3.14 8.47 -22.81
N ALA A 102 -3.36 8.53 -24.11
CA ALA A 102 -2.41 9.12 -25.05
C ALA A 102 -2.30 10.64 -24.87
N ALA A 103 -3.41 11.31 -24.58
CA ALA A 103 -3.51 12.76 -24.39
C ALA A 103 -2.91 13.28 -23.07
N ALA A 104 -2.55 12.39 -22.13
CA ALA A 104 -1.93 12.79 -20.86
C ALA A 104 -0.63 13.60 -21.08
N SER A 105 -0.61 14.82 -20.56
CA SER A 105 0.46 15.82 -20.77
C SER A 105 1.76 15.52 -19.99
N SER A 106 1.71 14.64 -19.00
CA SER A 106 2.84 14.22 -18.19
C SER A 106 2.65 12.79 -17.68
N ILE A 107 3.70 12.20 -17.10
CA ILE A 107 3.57 10.87 -16.46
C ILE A 107 2.67 10.93 -15.23
N GLU A 108 2.67 12.03 -14.48
CA GLU A 108 1.76 12.24 -13.35
C GLU A 108 0.32 12.37 -13.83
N ALA A 109 0.05 13.14 -14.89
CA ALA A 109 -1.28 13.24 -15.49
C ALA A 109 -1.76 11.87 -16.04
N TYR A 110 -0.85 11.06 -16.55
CA TYR A 110 -1.15 9.67 -16.95
C TYR A 110 -1.51 8.82 -15.73
N TYR A 111 -0.70 8.87 -14.67
CA TYR A 111 -0.96 8.15 -13.42
C TYR A 111 -2.29 8.54 -12.80
N ASP A 112 -2.61 9.83 -12.78
CA ASP A 112 -3.86 10.39 -12.28
C ASP A 112 -5.11 9.81 -12.95
N LEU A 113 -5.03 9.37 -14.22
CA LEU A 113 -6.12 8.70 -14.93
C LEU A 113 -6.27 7.23 -14.53
N ILE A 114 -5.18 6.59 -14.09
CA ILE A 114 -5.13 5.16 -13.82
C ILE A 114 -4.94 4.80 -12.35
N GLU A 115 -4.82 5.79 -11.47
CA GLU A 115 -4.59 5.61 -10.05
C GLU A 115 -5.66 4.66 -9.46
N PRO A 116 -5.27 3.63 -8.71
CA PRO A 116 -6.23 2.72 -8.11
C PRO A 116 -7.22 3.43 -7.20
N ILE A 117 -8.51 3.14 -7.39
CA ILE A 117 -9.59 3.66 -6.57
C ILE A 117 -10.01 2.56 -5.60
N SER A 118 -9.91 2.84 -4.30
CA SER A 118 -10.43 2.00 -3.22
C SER A 118 -11.82 2.53 -2.83
N LEU A 119 -12.83 1.65 -2.74
CA LEU A 119 -14.16 2.01 -2.22
C LEU A 119 -14.11 2.57 -0.79
N LEU A 120 -13.06 2.24 -0.03
CA LEU A 120 -12.85 2.78 1.31
C LEU A 120 -12.34 4.24 1.31
N LEU A 121 -11.87 4.75 0.17
CA LEU A 121 -11.23 6.06 0.01
C LEU A 121 -12.00 6.96 -0.98
N THR A 122 -13.33 6.86 -0.98
CA THR A 122 -14.21 7.69 -1.82
C THR A 122 -15.22 8.46 -0.98
N LEU A 123 -15.83 9.47 -1.58
CA LEU A 123 -16.94 10.21 -0.95
C LEU A 123 -18.20 9.36 -0.78
N ASP A 124 -18.30 8.24 -1.50
CA ASP A 124 -19.42 7.31 -1.44
C ASP A 124 -19.22 6.22 -0.36
N ASN A 125 -18.16 6.33 0.45
CA ASN A 125 -17.96 5.46 1.60
C ASN A 125 -18.89 5.86 2.75
N ASP A 126 -19.84 4.99 3.10
CA ASP A 126 -20.81 5.22 4.17
C ASP A 126 -20.23 5.11 5.60
N PHE A 127 -19.01 4.58 5.74
CA PHE A 127 -18.42 4.26 7.05
C PHE A 127 -17.42 5.30 7.55
N TYR A 128 -16.61 5.88 6.65
CA TYR A 128 -15.45 6.69 7.04
C TYR A 128 -15.41 8.00 6.28
N PHE A 129 -15.14 9.09 7.00
CA PHE A 129 -14.68 10.32 6.39
C PHE A 129 -13.17 10.28 6.19
N LYS A 130 -12.65 11.10 5.27
CA LYS A 130 -11.21 11.27 5.07
C LYS A 130 -10.48 11.55 6.39
N LYS A 131 -11.04 12.38 7.27
CA LYS A 131 -10.44 12.67 8.58
C LYS A 131 -10.26 11.43 9.47
N ASN A 132 -11.15 10.44 9.37
CA ASN A 132 -11.05 9.21 10.15
C ASN A 132 -9.86 8.38 9.65
N VAL A 133 -9.71 8.27 8.33
CA VAL A 133 -8.56 7.60 7.71
C VAL A 133 -7.27 8.34 8.04
N ASP A 134 -7.23 9.67 7.90
CA ASP A 134 -6.03 10.47 8.22
C ASP A 134 -5.59 10.27 9.68
N THR A 135 -6.54 10.27 10.62
CA THR A 135 -6.27 9.99 12.05
C THR A 135 -5.76 8.56 12.24
N GLY A 136 -6.40 7.59 11.58
CA GLY A 136 -6.00 6.20 11.64
C GLY A 136 -4.62 5.95 11.04
N VAL A 137 -4.24 6.63 9.95
CA VAL A 137 -2.90 6.56 9.36
C VAL A 137 -1.85 7.00 10.37
N VAL A 138 -2.06 8.15 11.04
CA VAL A 138 -1.14 8.64 12.09
C VAL A 138 -1.00 7.62 13.23
N TYR A 139 -2.11 7.03 13.66
CA TYR A 139 -2.07 5.99 14.70
C TYR A 139 -1.32 4.74 14.24
N LEU A 140 -1.62 4.22 13.05
CA LEU A 140 -0.99 3.01 12.51
C LEU A 140 0.49 3.21 12.19
N ASP A 141 0.92 4.39 11.73
CA ASP A 141 2.34 4.66 11.51
C ASP A 141 3.15 4.55 12.82
N LYS A 142 2.54 4.89 13.95
CA LYS A 142 3.14 4.71 15.28
C LYS A 142 3.04 3.26 15.77
N ARG A 143 1.88 2.62 15.60
CA ARG A 143 1.55 1.31 16.19
C ARG A 143 2.06 0.13 15.36
N LEU A 144 2.03 0.25 14.03
CA LEU A 144 2.37 -0.75 13.02
C LEU A 144 3.20 -0.14 11.86
N PRO A 145 4.39 0.42 12.14
CA PRO A 145 5.23 1.05 11.10
C PRO A 145 5.59 0.11 9.94
N SER A 146 5.49 -1.20 10.15
CA SER A 146 5.71 -2.24 9.14
C SER A 146 4.84 -2.08 7.89
N ILE A 147 3.61 -1.57 8.02
CA ILE A 147 2.73 -1.33 6.86
C ILE A 147 3.43 -0.38 5.89
N ARG A 148 3.86 0.79 6.37
CA ARG A 148 4.54 1.79 5.55
C ARG A 148 5.88 1.30 5.03
N ASN A 149 6.65 0.59 5.86
CA ASN A 149 7.96 0.05 5.47
C ASN A 149 7.86 -0.92 4.28
N ILE A 150 6.82 -1.76 4.24
CA ILE A 150 6.58 -2.70 3.14
C ILE A 150 6.41 -1.98 1.81
N PHE A 151 5.51 -0.99 1.74
CA PHE A 151 5.28 -0.22 0.51
C PHE A 151 6.53 0.58 0.11
N ARG A 152 7.13 1.28 1.08
CA ARG A 152 8.33 2.09 0.87
C ARG A 152 9.44 1.27 0.22
N PHE A 153 9.78 0.17 0.88
CA PHE A 153 10.88 -0.69 0.47
C PHE A 153 10.66 -1.21 -0.95
N ARG A 154 9.45 -1.70 -1.25
CA ARG A 154 9.16 -2.27 -2.57
C ARG A 154 9.20 -1.22 -3.67
N PHE A 155 8.64 -0.04 -3.46
CA PHE A 155 8.67 1.00 -4.49
C PHE A 155 10.08 1.58 -4.70
N GLU A 156 10.85 1.74 -3.63
CA GLU A 156 12.27 2.15 -3.72
C GLU A 156 13.11 1.11 -4.48
N GLU A 157 12.88 -0.19 -4.25
CA GLU A 157 13.52 -1.27 -4.99
C GLU A 157 13.18 -1.22 -6.49
N MET A 158 11.90 -1.10 -6.84
CA MET A 158 11.48 -1.01 -8.25
C MET A 158 12.06 0.23 -8.96
N LEU A 159 12.23 1.35 -8.25
CA LEU A 159 12.93 2.52 -8.77
C LEU A 159 14.41 2.19 -9.05
N GLN A 160 15.09 1.53 -8.11
CA GLN A 160 16.50 1.16 -8.27
C GLN A 160 16.71 0.21 -9.46
N GLU A 161 15.83 -0.79 -9.63
CA GLU A 161 15.83 -1.69 -10.79
C GLU A 161 15.70 -0.94 -12.13
N LYS A 162 14.96 0.18 -12.14
CA LYS A 162 14.82 1.08 -13.28
C LYS A 162 15.82 2.23 -13.33
N LYS A 163 16.83 2.22 -12.46
CA LYS A 163 17.82 3.31 -12.36
C LYS A 163 17.18 4.70 -12.17
N GLY A 164 16.02 4.74 -11.51
CA GLY A 164 15.26 5.96 -11.24
C GLY A 164 14.51 6.54 -12.45
N VAL A 165 14.47 5.85 -13.60
CA VAL A 165 13.71 6.32 -14.78
C VAL A 165 12.22 6.10 -14.54
N ILE A 166 11.46 7.20 -14.46
CA ILE A 166 10.02 7.18 -14.28
C ILE A 166 9.36 7.34 -15.66
N ASP A 167 8.88 6.22 -16.20
CA ASP A 167 8.11 6.16 -17.44
C ASP A 167 6.74 5.47 -17.20
N ARG A 168 5.88 5.47 -18.22
CA ARG A 168 4.54 4.84 -18.11
C ARG A 168 4.64 3.35 -17.77
N LYS A 169 5.68 2.66 -18.24
CA LYS A 169 5.89 1.24 -17.99
C LYS A 169 6.19 0.97 -16.52
N LEU A 170 7.03 1.78 -15.88
CA LEU A 170 7.30 1.68 -14.45
C LEU A 170 6.05 1.99 -13.64
N VAL A 171 5.31 3.05 -14.00
CA VAL A 171 4.05 3.40 -13.33
C VAL A 171 3.06 2.24 -13.37
N ASP A 172 2.85 1.63 -14.55
CA ASP A 172 1.95 0.48 -14.69
C ASP A 172 2.42 -0.73 -13.86
N SER A 173 3.74 -0.96 -13.81
CA SER A 173 4.33 -2.02 -12.98
C SER A 173 4.13 -1.76 -11.49
N MET A 174 4.40 -0.55 -11.00
CA MET A 174 4.21 -0.21 -9.58
C MET A 174 2.75 -0.21 -9.16
N LYS A 175 1.84 0.19 -10.06
CA LYS A 175 0.39 0.05 -9.82
C LYS A 175 -0.02 -1.41 -9.61
N LYS A 176 0.50 -2.34 -10.43
CA LYS A 176 0.24 -3.77 -10.25
C LYS A 176 0.82 -4.28 -8.94
N GLU A 177 2.04 -3.88 -8.63
CA GLU A 177 2.71 -4.25 -7.38
C GLU A 177 1.98 -3.72 -6.14
N LEU A 178 1.43 -2.50 -6.19
CA LEU A 178 0.60 -1.94 -5.12
C LEU A 178 -0.57 -2.87 -4.80
N ILE A 179 -1.27 -3.37 -5.83
CA ILE A 179 -2.42 -4.28 -5.65
C ILE A 179 -1.97 -5.60 -5.02
N GLU A 180 -0.81 -6.14 -5.42
CA GLU A 180 -0.27 -7.36 -4.82
C GLU A 180 0.14 -7.17 -3.36
N ILE A 181 0.76 -6.02 -3.03
CA ILE A 181 1.10 -5.69 -1.66
C ILE A 181 -0.17 -5.48 -0.82
N TYR A 182 -1.18 -4.77 -1.35
CA TYR A 182 -2.47 -4.60 -0.67
C TYR A 182 -3.05 -5.93 -0.23
N ARG A 183 -3.05 -6.93 -1.12
CA ARG A 183 -3.53 -8.26 -0.78
C ARG A 183 -2.73 -8.85 0.39
N LYS A 184 -1.39 -8.88 0.31
CA LYS A 184 -0.53 -9.47 1.35
C LYS A 184 -0.66 -8.78 2.70
N VAL A 185 -0.67 -7.44 2.71
CA VAL A 185 -0.80 -6.66 3.95
C VAL A 185 -2.21 -6.79 4.50
N ASN A 186 -3.23 -6.84 3.66
CA ASN A 186 -4.60 -7.11 4.11
C ASN A 186 -4.71 -8.48 4.79
N ASP A 187 -4.15 -9.53 4.19
CA ASP A 187 -4.14 -10.87 4.78
C ASP A 187 -3.48 -10.84 6.17
N ALA A 188 -2.32 -10.17 6.31
CA ALA A 188 -1.65 -10.01 7.60
C ALA A 188 -2.45 -9.18 8.62
N ILE A 189 -3.12 -8.11 8.18
CA ILE A 189 -4.00 -7.30 9.03
C ILE A 189 -5.19 -8.13 9.51
N ASP A 190 -5.79 -8.94 8.65
CA ASP A 190 -6.92 -9.78 9.03
C ASP A 190 -6.48 -10.88 10.01
N ASP A 191 -5.34 -11.53 9.79
CA ASP A 191 -4.77 -12.48 10.77
C ASP A 191 -4.57 -11.83 12.15
N MET A 192 -4.02 -10.61 12.18
CA MET A 192 -3.83 -9.82 13.41
C MET A 192 -5.17 -9.51 14.11
N LYS A 193 -6.19 -9.10 13.36
CA LYS A 193 -7.53 -8.73 13.88
C LYS A 193 -8.30 -9.93 14.42
N TRP A 194 -8.12 -11.10 13.83
CA TRP A 194 -8.84 -12.33 14.17
C TRP A 194 -8.08 -13.26 15.12
N SER A 195 -6.84 -12.91 15.49
CA SER A 195 -6.07 -13.61 16.50
C SER A 195 -6.84 -13.73 17.81
N TYR A 196 -7.18 -14.96 18.24
CA TYR A 196 -7.87 -15.23 19.50
C TYR A 196 -7.12 -14.69 20.73
N LYS A 197 -5.82 -14.41 20.60
CA LYS A 197 -4.99 -13.79 21.65
C LYS A 197 -5.39 -12.34 21.95
N CYS A 198 -6.26 -11.75 21.14
CA CYS A 198 -6.64 -10.33 21.16
C CYS A 198 -8.05 -10.04 21.64
N TRP A 199 -8.73 -11.09 22.08
CA TRP A 199 -10.10 -10.98 22.55
C TRP A 199 -10.04 -10.81 24.07
N ASP A 200 -9.97 -9.53 24.49
CA ASP A 200 -10.15 -9.10 25.89
C ASP A 200 -11.59 -9.29 26.38
#